data_AF-A0A7C4W9V4-F1
#
_entry.id   AF-A0A7C4W9V4-F1
#
_cell.length_a   1.000
_cell.length_b   1.000
_cell.length_c   1.000
_cell.angle_alpha   90.00
_cell.angle_beta   90.00
_cell.angle_gamma   90.00
#
_symmetry.space_group_name_H-M   'P 1'
#
loop_
_entity.id
_entity.type
_entity.pdbx_description
1 polymer ?
#
loop_
_entity_poly.entity_id
_entity_poly.type
_entity_poly.pdbx_seq_one_letter_code
_entity_poly.pdbx_strand_id
1 'polypeptide(L)'
;MSNQITKALEDWLFEDLFNMERYFGRLQRNKGVQITVHVKGRDVLERVFSYDQITIGRAHPIVDVDLDLTPFDEEKTISRKAVVIRRDGDEYYIFRTGDVPVLLKNEFANSVFLEKDKPYKLSETSENFVVIWSKQKIGLKINIKF
;
A
#
# COMPACT_ATOMS: atom_id res chain seq x y z
N MET A 1 -25.32 -37.11 -13.58
CA MET A 1 -24.26 -36.76 -12.60
C MET A 1 -22.97 -36.35 -13.32
N SER A 2 -23.00 -35.32 -14.18
CA SER A 2 -21.79 -34.84 -14.89
C SER A 2 -21.52 -33.34 -14.75
N ASN A 3 -22.32 -32.59 -13.96
CA ASN A 3 -22.18 -31.15 -13.80
C ASN A 3 -21.30 -30.72 -12.60
N GLN A 4 -20.93 -31.64 -11.70
CA GLN A 4 -20.08 -31.31 -10.55
C GLN A 4 -18.59 -31.37 -10.89
N ILE A 5 -18.20 -32.24 -11.83
CA ILE A 5 -16.79 -32.44 -12.22
C ILE A 5 -16.31 -31.28 -13.09
N THR A 6 -17.13 -30.80 -14.03
CA THR A 6 -16.82 -29.63 -14.87
C THR A 6 -16.65 -28.35 -14.07
N LYS A 7 -17.50 -28.13 -13.06
CA LYS A 7 -17.42 -26.93 -12.21
C LYS A 7 -16.15 -26.89 -11.36
N ALA A 8 -15.72 -28.04 -10.80
CA ALA A 8 -14.47 -28.13 -10.04
C ALA A 8 -13.23 -27.93 -10.93
N LEU A 9 -13.29 -28.36 -12.20
CA LEU A 9 -12.21 -28.16 -13.17
C LEU A 9 -12.11 -26.70 -13.62
N GLU A 10 -13.25 -26.04 -13.80
CA GLU A 10 -13.31 -24.60 -14.08
C GLU A 10 -12.75 -23.80 -12.91
N ASP A 11 -13.22 -24.03 -11.68
CA ASP A 11 -12.73 -23.32 -10.49
C ASP A 11 -11.21 -23.49 -10.31
N TRP A 12 -10.65 -24.68 -10.56
CA TRP A 12 -9.21 -24.92 -10.49
C TRP A 12 -8.42 -24.21 -11.61
N LEU A 13 -8.93 -24.22 -12.85
CA LEU A 13 -8.34 -23.47 -13.97
C LEU A 13 -8.39 -21.96 -13.76
N PHE A 14 -9.47 -21.44 -13.18
CA PHE A 14 -9.60 -20.03 -12.83
C PHE A 14 -8.61 -19.62 -11.73
N GLU A 15 -8.45 -20.43 -10.68
CA GLU A 15 -7.46 -20.16 -9.64
C GLU A 15 -6.02 -20.17 -10.19
N ASP A 16 -5.70 -21.07 -11.12
CA ASP A 16 -4.39 -21.14 -11.76
C ASP A 16 -4.12 -19.95 -12.70
N LEU A 17 -5.15 -19.47 -13.41
CA LEU A 17 -5.08 -18.25 -14.23
C LEU A 17 -4.90 -16.98 -13.37
N PHE A 18 -5.64 -16.85 -12.27
CA PHE A 18 -5.48 -15.73 -11.33
C PHE A 18 -4.12 -15.76 -10.62
N ASN A 19 -3.61 -16.95 -10.31
CA ASN A 19 -2.25 -17.10 -9.77
C ASN A 19 -1.18 -16.79 -10.83
N MET A 20 -1.43 -17.11 -12.10
CA MET A 20 -0.57 -16.73 -13.21
C MET A 20 -0.55 -15.22 -13.47
N GLU A 21 -1.67 -14.51 -13.44
CA GLU A 21 -1.69 -13.04 -13.56
C GLU A 21 -0.89 -12.37 -12.42
N ARG A 22 -1.04 -12.87 -11.19
CA ARG A 22 -0.18 -12.45 -10.05
C ARG A 22 1.30 -12.77 -10.30
N TYR A 23 1.61 -13.85 -11.01
CA TYR A 23 2.98 -14.23 -11.39
C TYR A 23 3.53 -13.41 -12.55
N PHE A 24 2.71 -13.02 -13.53
CA PHE A 24 3.11 -12.14 -14.62
C PHE A 24 3.30 -10.69 -14.14
N GLY A 25 2.55 -10.24 -13.13
CA GLY A 25 2.85 -9.02 -12.37
C GLY A 25 4.24 -9.06 -11.68
N ARG A 26 4.67 -10.25 -11.21
CA ARG A 26 6.03 -10.46 -10.63
C ARG A 26 7.17 -10.44 -11.67
N LEU A 27 6.87 -10.53 -12.97
CA LEU A 27 7.87 -10.52 -14.04
C LEU A 27 8.21 -9.12 -14.56
N GLN A 28 7.58 -8.06 -14.03
CA GLN A 28 8.10 -6.69 -14.20
C GLN A 28 9.35 -6.50 -13.34
N ARG A 29 10.48 -6.96 -13.89
CA ARG A 29 11.80 -6.95 -13.25
C ARG A 29 12.19 -5.53 -12.81
N ASN A 30 12.50 -5.42 -11.53
CA ASN A 30 13.18 -4.34 -10.79
C ASN A 30 12.37 -3.15 -10.25
N LYS A 31 11.09 -2.96 -10.61
CA LYS A 31 10.31 -1.87 -10.02
C LYS A 31 9.66 -2.29 -8.70
N GLY A 32 9.94 -1.54 -7.64
CA GLY A 32 9.41 -1.81 -6.29
C GLY A 32 9.26 -0.56 -5.45
N VAL A 33 8.60 -0.70 -4.31
CA VAL A 33 8.38 0.37 -3.35
C VAL A 33 9.00 -0.06 -2.03
N GLN A 34 10.01 0.68 -1.58
CA GLN A 34 10.56 0.55 -0.24
C GLN A 34 9.82 1.53 0.68
N ILE A 35 9.27 1.00 1.77
CA ILE A 35 8.55 1.78 2.77
C ILE A 35 9.21 1.57 4.12
N THR A 36 9.65 2.68 4.73
CA THR A 36 10.21 2.71 6.08
C THR A 36 9.26 3.46 7.00
N VAL A 37 8.81 2.80 8.07
CA VAL A 37 7.93 3.36 9.09
C VAL A 37 8.76 4.15 10.09
N HIS A 38 8.37 5.40 10.32
CA HIS A 38 9.05 6.33 11.20
C HIS A 38 8.12 6.75 12.35
N VAL A 39 8.48 6.43 13.58
CA VAL A 39 7.68 6.68 14.79
C VAL A 39 8.57 7.31 15.86
N LYS A 40 8.09 8.38 16.50
CA LYS A 40 8.79 9.06 17.61
C LYS A 40 10.27 9.42 17.28
N GLY A 41 10.54 9.84 16.03
CA GLY A 41 11.88 10.26 15.61
C GLY A 41 12.82 9.13 15.18
N ARG A 42 12.34 7.88 15.08
CA ARG A 42 13.15 6.70 14.74
C ARG A 42 12.50 5.87 13.64
N ASP A 43 13.33 5.28 12.80
CA ASP A 43 12.90 4.27 11.83
C ASP A 43 12.72 2.94 12.58
N VAL A 44 11.52 2.36 12.51
CA VAL A 44 11.12 1.20 13.34
C VAL A 44 10.83 -0.06 12.53
N LEU A 45 10.53 0.08 11.24
CA LEU A 45 10.23 -1.04 10.36
C LEU A 45 10.56 -0.65 8.92
N GLU A 46 11.12 -1.59 8.16
CA GLU A 46 11.35 -1.43 6.73
C GLU A 46 10.82 -2.65 5.98
N ARG A 47 10.12 -2.38 4.87
CA ARG A 47 9.57 -3.38 3.96
C ARG A 47 9.73 -2.95 2.51
N VAL A 48 9.90 -3.93 1.64
CA VAL A 48 10.00 -3.75 0.19
C VAL A 48 8.87 -4.52 -0.45
N PHE A 49 8.19 -3.87 -1.39
CA PHE A 49 7.05 -4.40 -2.12
C PHE A 49 7.32 -4.33 -3.61
N SER A 50 6.86 -5.31 -4.38
CA SER A 50 7.12 -5.41 -5.82
C SER A 50 5.85 -5.72 -6.62
N TYR A 51 4.70 -5.30 -6.10
CA TYR A 51 3.38 -5.54 -6.69
C TYR A 51 2.58 -4.24 -6.78
N ASP A 52 1.52 -4.27 -7.57
CA ASP A 52 0.88 -3.05 -8.08
C ASP A 52 0.04 -2.28 -7.04
N GLN A 53 -0.41 -2.93 -5.96
CA GLN A 53 -1.21 -2.26 -4.93
C GLN A 53 -0.73 -2.64 -3.54
N ILE A 54 -0.39 -1.64 -2.73
CA ILE A 54 0.09 -1.80 -1.35
C ILE A 54 -0.90 -1.07 -0.43
N THR A 55 -1.51 -1.81 0.49
CA THR A 55 -2.47 -1.32 1.47
C THR A 55 -1.79 -1.15 2.83
N ILE A 56 -1.91 0.05 3.38
CA ILE A 56 -1.26 0.42 4.64
C ILE A 56 -2.34 0.86 5.63
N GLY A 57 -2.29 0.33 6.84
CA GLY A 57 -3.25 0.67 7.88
C GLY A 57 -3.20 -0.29 9.06
N ARG A 58 -4.29 -0.36 9.80
CA ARG A 58 -4.42 -1.21 10.98
C ARG A 58 -5.01 -2.57 10.61
N ALA A 59 -4.25 -3.65 10.79
CA ALA A 59 -4.73 -5.00 10.54
C ALA A 59 -6.00 -5.32 11.35
N HIS A 60 -6.88 -6.12 10.76
CA HIS A 60 -8.08 -6.65 11.38
C HIS A 60 -8.36 -8.05 10.82
N PRO A 61 -9.00 -8.98 11.55
CA PRO A 61 -9.29 -10.33 11.06
C PRO A 61 -10.05 -10.44 9.72
N ILE A 62 -10.64 -9.34 9.24
CA ILE A 62 -11.47 -9.26 8.04
C ILE A 62 -10.83 -8.33 6.99
N VAL A 63 -9.80 -7.57 7.37
CA VAL A 63 -9.14 -6.59 6.51
C VAL A 63 -7.67 -6.93 6.47
N ASP A 64 -7.26 -7.49 5.34
CA ASP A 64 -5.85 -7.74 5.06
C ASP A 64 -5.15 -6.44 4.66
N VAL A 65 -3.96 -6.22 5.21
CA VAL A 65 -3.11 -5.06 4.94
C VAL A 65 -1.69 -5.55 4.69
N ASP A 66 -1.04 -4.93 3.71
CA ASP A 66 0.34 -5.27 3.32
C ASP A 66 1.36 -4.75 4.35
N LEU A 67 1.08 -3.59 4.93
CA LEU A 67 1.88 -2.99 6.00
C LEU A 67 0.99 -2.68 7.20
N ASP A 68 1.14 -3.48 8.25
CA ASP A 68 0.40 -3.32 9.49
C ASP A 68 1.02 -2.26 10.42
N LEU A 69 0.22 -1.25 10.75
CA LEU A 69 0.55 -0.18 11.67
C LEU A 69 -0.01 -0.40 13.09
N THR A 70 -0.75 -1.49 13.34
CA THR A 70 -1.31 -1.82 14.67
C THR A 70 -0.28 -1.75 15.80
N PRO A 71 0.96 -2.27 15.64
CA PRO A 71 1.96 -2.22 16.71
C PRO A 71 2.39 -0.79 17.11
N PHE A 72 2.10 0.20 16.25
CA PHE A 72 2.53 1.59 16.39
C PHE A 72 1.37 2.56 16.65
N ASP A 73 0.13 2.05 16.74
CA ASP A 73 -1.09 2.82 16.98
C ASP A 73 -1.80 2.32 18.25
N GLU A 74 -1.20 2.62 19.41
CA GLU A 74 -1.70 2.20 20.72
C GLU A 74 -3.15 2.64 20.97
N GLU A 75 -3.52 3.81 20.44
CA GLU A 75 -4.86 4.39 20.59
C GLU A 75 -5.87 3.92 19.53
N LYS A 76 -5.44 3.05 18.59
CA LYS A 76 -6.29 2.48 17.53
C LYS A 76 -7.01 3.53 16.68
N THR A 77 -6.36 4.68 16.48
CA THR A 77 -6.94 5.82 15.76
C THR A 77 -6.76 5.75 14.26
N ILE A 78 -5.82 4.94 13.78
CA ILE A 78 -5.59 4.73 12.36
C ILE A 78 -6.69 3.82 11.80
N SER A 79 -7.22 4.23 10.64
CA SER A 79 -8.18 3.45 9.88
C SER A 79 -7.58 2.10 9.46
N ARG A 80 -8.43 1.07 9.36
CA ARG A 80 -7.99 -0.27 8.93
C ARG A 80 -7.31 -0.24 7.56
N LYS A 81 -7.86 0.55 6.64
CA LYS A 81 -7.19 0.99 5.41
C LYS A 81 -7.03 2.49 5.51
N ALA A 82 -5.82 2.96 5.79
CA ALA A 82 -5.54 4.38 5.94
C ALA A 82 -5.07 4.97 4.62
N VAL A 83 -4.14 4.26 3.99
CA VAL A 83 -3.46 4.68 2.76
C VAL A 83 -3.35 3.48 1.83
N VAL A 84 -3.48 3.73 0.53
CA VAL A 84 -3.18 2.75 -0.50
C VAL A 84 -2.19 3.38 -1.48
N ILE A 85 -1.15 2.65 -1.84
CA ILE A 85 -0.27 3.00 -2.95
C ILE A 85 -0.66 2.10 -4.12
N ARG A 86 -0.89 2.69 -5.29
CA ARG A 86 -1.16 1.96 -6.52
C ARG A 86 -0.17 2.34 -7.60
N ARG A 87 0.19 1.35 -8.39
CA ARG A 87 0.92 1.51 -9.62
C ARG A 87 -0.05 1.63 -10.77
N ASP A 88 0.15 2.62 -11.63
CA ASP A 88 -0.56 2.77 -12.90
C ASP A 88 0.47 2.96 -14.01
N GLY A 89 0.65 1.94 -14.84
CA GLY A 89 1.75 1.87 -15.80
C GLY A 89 3.12 1.91 -15.13
N ASP A 90 3.86 2.99 -15.38
CA ASP A 90 5.20 3.21 -14.84
C ASP A 90 5.25 4.06 -13.57
N GLU A 91 4.12 4.65 -13.20
CA GLU A 91 4.04 5.66 -12.14
C GLU A 91 3.38 5.07 -10.89
N TYR A 92 3.71 5.65 -9.73
CA TYR A 92 3.09 5.30 -8.45
C TYR A 92 2.28 6.47 -7.90
N TYR A 93 1.13 6.12 -7.35
CA TYR A 93 0.16 7.05 -6.79
C TYR A 93 -0.22 6.63 -5.37
N ILE A 94 -0.35 7.62 -4.48
CA ILE A 94 -0.84 7.42 -3.12
C ILE A 94 -2.27 7.96 -3.00
N PHE A 95 -3.10 7.20 -2.28
CA PHE A 95 -4.49 7.51 -2.01
C PHE A 95 -4.72 7.47 -0.51
N ARG A 96 -5.36 8.50 0.03
CA ARG A 96 -5.93 8.45 1.39
C ARG A 96 -7.29 7.79 1.32
N THR A 97 -7.43 6.63 1.95
CA THR A 97 -8.70 5.88 2.01
C THR A 97 -9.37 5.97 3.39
N GLY A 98 -8.57 6.24 4.43
CA GLY A 98 -9.03 6.39 5.80
C GLY A 98 -9.63 7.76 6.13
N ASP A 99 -10.18 7.87 7.33
CA ASP A 99 -10.84 9.09 7.80
C ASP A 99 -9.85 10.08 8.41
N VAL A 100 -8.69 9.60 8.86
CA VAL A 100 -7.62 10.43 9.41
C VAL A 100 -6.92 11.21 8.30
N PRO A 101 -6.56 12.49 8.51
CA PRO A 101 -5.78 13.26 7.54
C PRO A 101 -4.42 12.61 7.25
N VAL A 102 -3.99 12.73 6.00
CA VAL A 102 -2.68 12.24 5.55
C VAL A 102 -1.97 13.39 4.87
N LEU A 103 -0.75 13.70 5.28
CA LEU A 103 0.10 14.71 4.68
C LEU A 103 1.11 14.01 3.75
N LEU A 104 1.28 14.50 2.53
CA LEU A 104 2.34 14.09 1.62
C LEU A 104 3.30 15.24 1.39
N LYS A 105 4.59 14.97 1.57
CA LYS A 105 5.69 15.85 1.20
C LYS A 105 6.58 15.13 0.19
N ASN A 106 6.62 15.68 -1.01
CA ASN A 106 7.56 15.34 -2.07
C ASN A 106 7.78 16.59 -2.94
N GLU A 107 8.56 16.45 -4.02
CA GLU A 107 8.85 17.54 -4.95
C GLU A 107 7.60 18.13 -5.64
N PHE A 108 6.54 17.34 -5.82
CA PHE A 108 5.30 17.79 -6.47
C PHE A 108 4.32 18.45 -5.50
N ALA A 109 4.29 17.98 -4.26
CA ALA A 109 3.23 18.25 -3.31
C ALA A 109 3.60 19.27 -2.23
N ASN A 110 4.85 19.71 -2.08
CA ASN A 110 5.27 20.77 -1.15
C ASN A 110 4.57 20.76 0.25
N SER A 111 4.29 19.57 0.81
CA SER A 111 3.49 19.35 2.04
C SER A 111 1.98 19.60 1.89
N VAL A 112 1.30 18.80 1.06
CA VAL A 112 -0.16 18.86 0.84
C VAL A 112 -0.88 17.78 1.64
N PHE A 113 -2.03 18.14 2.22
CA PHE A 113 -2.95 17.16 2.80
C PHE A 113 -3.72 16.46 1.69
N LEU A 114 -3.71 15.13 1.73
CA LEU A 114 -4.40 14.31 0.75
C LEU A 114 -5.92 14.40 0.95
N GLU A 115 -6.61 14.76 -0.11
CA GLU A 115 -8.05 14.58 -0.21
C GLU A 115 -8.40 13.09 -0.22
N LYS A 116 -9.57 12.75 0.33
CA LYS A 116 -10.00 11.35 0.43
C LYS A 116 -10.28 10.80 -0.97
N ASP A 117 -9.76 9.59 -1.23
CA ASP A 117 -9.90 8.82 -2.47
C ASP A 117 -9.35 9.50 -3.74
N LYS A 118 -8.61 10.60 -3.61
CA LYS A 118 -7.92 11.25 -4.74
C LYS A 118 -6.49 10.73 -4.91
N PRO A 119 -6.03 10.53 -6.16
CA PRO A 119 -4.65 10.12 -6.45
C PRO A 119 -3.68 11.29 -6.27
N TYR A 120 -2.52 11.01 -5.68
CA TYR A 120 -1.39 11.93 -5.65
C TYR A 120 -0.14 11.20 -6.13
N LYS A 121 0.59 11.79 -7.07
CA LYS A 121 1.78 11.18 -7.66
C LYS A 121 2.93 11.13 -6.65
N LEU A 122 3.57 9.96 -6.56
CA LEU A 122 4.82 9.78 -5.82
C LEU A 122 6.01 10.09 -6.74
N SER A 123 7.03 10.73 -6.17
CA SER A 123 8.29 11.00 -6.84
C SER A 123 9.12 9.73 -6.96
N GLU A 124 9.72 9.57 -8.13
CA GLU A 124 10.62 8.48 -8.47
C GLU A 124 12.09 8.81 -8.13
N THR A 125 12.41 10.11 -8.04
CA THR A 125 13.76 10.67 -7.92
C THR A 125 14.05 11.22 -6.52
N SER A 126 13.01 11.56 -5.76
CA SER A 126 13.10 12.12 -4.41
C SER A 126 12.38 11.26 -3.38
N GLU A 127 12.80 11.36 -2.12
CA GLU A 127 12.13 10.70 -1.01
C GLU A 127 10.72 11.28 -0.85
N ASN A 128 9.72 10.40 -0.80
CA ASN A 128 8.36 10.79 -0.46
C ASN A 128 8.15 10.59 1.04
N PHE A 129 7.80 11.65 1.75
CA PHE A 129 7.51 11.58 3.17
C PHE A 129 6.01 11.76 3.41
N VAL A 130 5.37 10.72 3.95
CA VAL A 130 3.94 10.69 4.24
C VAL A 130 3.73 10.66 5.74
N VAL A 131 2.81 11.48 6.25
CA VAL A 131 2.47 11.50 7.67
C VAL A 131 0.99 11.21 7.84
N ILE A 132 0.66 10.11 8.51
CA ILE A 132 -0.70 9.79 8.94
C ILE A 132 -0.94 10.55 10.26
N TRP A 133 -1.83 11.55 10.22
CA TRP A 133 -2.11 12.46 11.33
C TRP A 133 -3.10 11.87 12.35
N SER A 134 -2.78 10.68 12.84
CA SER A 134 -3.51 10.06 13.95
C SER A 134 -3.14 10.75 15.28
N LYS A 135 -3.69 10.30 16.42
CA LYS A 135 -3.24 10.82 17.73
C LYS A 135 -1.73 10.60 17.94
N GLN A 136 -1.20 9.53 17.35
CA GLN A 136 0.23 9.31 17.19
C GLN A 136 0.61 9.60 15.74
N LYS A 137 1.49 10.59 15.50
CA LYS A 137 1.95 10.89 14.14
C LYS A 137 2.86 9.75 13.67
N ILE A 138 2.42 9.01 12.66
CA ILE A 138 3.22 7.96 12.03
C ILE A 138 3.72 8.48 10.69
N GLY A 139 5.04 8.52 10.52
CA GLY A 139 5.70 8.84 9.26
C GLY A 139 5.93 7.58 8.43
N LEU A 140 5.86 7.71 7.11
CA LEU A 140 6.24 6.70 6.14
C LEU A 140 7.21 7.37 5.16
N LYS A 141 8.44 6.88 5.10
CA LYS A 141 9.40 7.23 4.04
C LYS A 141 9.18 6.23 2.90
N ILE A 142 8.80 6.72 1.74
CA ILE A 142 8.47 5.90 0.57
C ILE A 142 9.47 6.23 -0.54
N ASN A 143 10.21 5.20 -0.96
CA ASN A 143 11.21 5.28 -2.02
C ASN A 143 10.83 4.30 -3.13
N ILE A 144 10.64 4.83 -4.35
CA ILE A 144 10.41 4.00 -5.54
C ILE A 144 11.77 3.49 -6.02
N LYS A 145 11.89 2.17 -6.18
CA LYS A 145 13.09 1.47 -6.66
C LYS A 145 12.86 1.01 -8.09
N PHE A 146 13.92 1.08 -8.90
CA PHE A 146 13.97 0.74 -10.32
C PHE A 146 15.05 -0.30 -10.61
#